data_AF-A0A2N1RZ15-F1
#
_entry.id   AF-A0A2N1RZ15-F1
#
_cell.length_a   1.000
_cell.length_b   1.000
_cell.length_c   1.000
_cell.angle_alpha   90.00
_cell.angle_beta   90.00
_cell.angle_gamma   90.00
#
_symmetry.space_group_name_H-M   'P 1'
#
loop_
_entity.id
_entity.type
_entity.pdbx_description
1 polymer ?
#
loop_
_entity_poly.entity_id
_entity_poly.type
_entity_poly.pdbx_seq_one_letter_code
_entity_poly.pdbx_strand_id
1 'polypeptide(L)'
;GEPELVVCAVPYLRDRDVREVSLQESMEDKSNRLIAGIASHYQAVANAAHELRSRMEAPVPLVVTGHLFAAGGKTAEGDGVRDLYVGTIARIGADIFPANADYVALGHLHVPQRVGASDTIRYCGSPIPMGFGEARYEKEVVLVDVSNDSLFPMVQTLPVPCFQQLRRISGTIGDIEAALNGLVALQESVWVEVEYSGTLSASALRQQLDALVENTSVEILRLRNTKLMDQVLHQSGWQQTLDDLDEHEVFRRRLAMTDVQETEHEDLAKLYDQVLFSLHEEDSV
;
A
#
# COMPACT_ATOMS: atom_id res chain seq x y z
N GLY A 1 -37.43 -17.73 16.03
CA GLY A 1 -36.74 -16.56 16.61
C GLY A 1 -37.25 -15.33 15.90
N GLU A 2 -37.30 -14.21 16.58
CA GLU A 2 -37.59 -12.91 15.95
C GLU A 2 -36.33 -12.40 15.25
N PRO A 3 -36.42 -11.86 14.03
CA PRO A 3 -35.27 -11.26 13.36
C PRO A 3 -34.79 -10.01 14.13
N GLU A 4 -33.48 -9.92 14.38
CA GLU A 4 -32.87 -8.79 15.11
C GLU A 4 -31.95 -7.93 14.22
N LEU A 5 -31.56 -8.43 13.04
CA LEU A 5 -30.58 -7.77 12.17
C LEU A 5 -30.75 -8.23 10.72
N VAL A 6 -30.59 -7.31 9.77
CA VAL A 6 -30.39 -7.63 8.35
C VAL A 6 -28.95 -7.27 7.97
N VAL A 7 -28.27 -8.20 7.31
CA VAL A 7 -26.90 -8.01 6.84
C VAL A 7 -26.84 -8.09 5.32
N CYS A 8 -26.43 -6.98 4.69
CA CYS A 8 -25.99 -6.94 3.30
C CYS A 8 -24.56 -7.47 3.22
N ALA A 9 -24.42 -8.79 3.12
CA ALA A 9 -23.13 -9.47 3.09
C ALA A 9 -22.47 -9.35 1.70
N VAL A 10 -21.74 -8.25 1.48
CA VAL A 10 -20.96 -8.02 0.26
C VAL A 10 -19.49 -8.38 0.54
N PRO A 11 -18.91 -9.36 -0.19
CA PRO A 11 -17.50 -9.73 -0.06
C PRO A 11 -16.60 -8.81 -0.90
N TYR A 12 -15.34 -9.19 -1.11
CA TYR A 12 -14.55 -8.63 -2.20
C TYR A 12 -15.20 -8.99 -3.56
N LEU A 13 -15.53 -7.96 -4.34
CA LEU A 13 -16.12 -8.10 -5.67
C LEU A 13 -15.00 -8.14 -6.71
N ARG A 14 -14.91 -9.24 -7.47
CA ARG A 14 -13.89 -9.37 -8.51
C ARG A 14 -14.33 -8.60 -9.74
N ASP A 15 -13.38 -8.00 -10.44
CA ASP A 15 -13.62 -7.24 -11.68
C ASP A 15 -14.57 -7.97 -12.66
N ARG A 16 -14.29 -9.25 -12.94
CA ARG A 16 -15.07 -10.09 -13.84
C ARG A 16 -16.52 -10.34 -13.40
N ASP A 17 -16.84 -10.15 -12.13
CA ASP A 17 -18.16 -10.45 -11.56
C ASP A 17 -19.08 -9.22 -11.64
N VAL A 18 -18.52 -8.02 -11.80
CA VAL A 18 -19.28 -6.75 -11.72
C VAL A 18 -19.10 -5.83 -12.93
N ARG A 19 -18.04 -5.99 -13.72
CA ARG A 19 -17.76 -5.14 -14.88
C ARG A 19 -18.16 -5.81 -16.18
N GLU A 20 -18.87 -5.07 -17.02
CA GLU A 20 -19.11 -5.44 -18.41
C GLU A 20 -17.95 -4.99 -19.31
N VAL A 21 -17.34 -5.95 -20.02
CA VAL A 21 -16.18 -5.75 -20.89
C VAL A 21 -16.61 -5.25 -22.27
N SER A 22 -15.91 -4.27 -22.84
CA SER A 22 -16.07 -3.83 -24.23
C SER A 22 -14.76 -4.00 -25.02
N LEU A 23 -14.88 -4.18 -26.33
CA LEU A 23 -13.78 -4.48 -27.25
C LEU A 23 -12.81 -3.31 -27.51
N GLN A 24 -13.15 -2.09 -27.07
CA GLN A 24 -12.32 -0.88 -27.20
C GLN A 24 -12.43 -0.04 -25.91
N GLU A 25 -11.70 -0.45 -24.89
CA GLU A 25 -11.76 0.15 -23.54
C GLU A 25 -10.44 0.84 -23.21
N SER A 26 -10.49 2.14 -22.88
CA SER A 26 -9.36 2.82 -22.26
C SER A 26 -9.23 2.41 -20.78
N MET A 27 -8.08 2.70 -20.17
CA MET A 27 -7.88 2.44 -18.73
C MET A 27 -8.83 3.23 -17.84
N GLU A 28 -9.24 4.43 -18.27
CA GLU A 28 -10.22 5.26 -17.57
C GLU A 28 -11.64 4.69 -17.73
N ASP A 29 -12.00 4.21 -18.91
CA ASP A 29 -13.29 3.54 -19.13
C ASP A 29 -13.42 2.27 -18.28
N LYS A 30 -12.33 1.48 -18.21
CA LYS A 30 -12.22 0.32 -17.32
C LYS A 30 -12.51 0.71 -15.88
N SER A 31 -11.89 1.82 -15.44
CA SER A 31 -12.05 2.41 -14.11
C SER A 31 -13.48 2.77 -13.77
N ASN A 32 -14.10 3.57 -14.62
CA ASN A 32 -15.45 4.07 -14.39
C ASN A 32 -16.47 2.93 -14.40
N ARG A 33 -16.29 1.93 -15.27
CA ARG A 33 -17.20 0.77 -15.33
C ARG A 33 -17.08 -0.16 -14.13
N LEU A 34 -15.88 -0.38 -13.61
CA LEU A 34 -15.75 -1.16 -12.37
C LEU A 34 -16.46 -0.44 -11.21
N ILE A 35 -16.25 0.87 -11.07
CA ILE A 35 -16.92 1.65 -10.03
C ILE A 35 -18.44 1.56 -10.18
N ALA A 36 -18.94 1.72 -11.41
CA ALA A 36 -20.38 1.61 -11.69
C ALA A 36 -20.92 0.20 -11.39
N GLY A 37 -20.17 -0.84 -11.73
CA GLY A 37 -20.53 -2.23 -11.43
C GLY A 37 -20.60 -2.51 -9.92
N ILE A 38 -19.61 -2.03 -9.17
CA ILE A 38 -19.60 -2.12 -7.70
C ILE A 38 -20.80 -1.36 -7.11
N ALA A 39 -21.03 -0.11 -7.52
CA ALA A 39 -22.14 0.70 -7.03
C ALA A 39 -23.50 0.04 -7.34
N SER A 40 -23.68 -0.48 -8.55
CA SER A 40 -24.87 -1.23 -8.96
C SER A 40 -25.09 -2.46 -8.08
N HIS A 41 -24.03 -3.20 -7.75
CA HIS A 41 -24.12 -4.35 -6.85
C HIS A 41 -24.59 -3.95 -5.44
N TYR A 42 -24.00 -2.91 -4.84
CA TYR A 42 -24.44 -2.41 -3.53
C TYR A 42 -25.90 -1.94 -3.56
N GLN A 43 -26.32 -1.26 -4.63
CA GLN A 43 -27.71 -0.83 -4.79
C GLN A 43 -28.67 -2.02 -4.90
N ALA A 44 -28.32 -3.05 -5.66
CA ALA A 44 -29.14 -4.25 -5.82
C ALA A 44 -29.32 -4.99 -4.48
N VAL A 45 -28.23 -5.16 -3.72
CA VAL A 45 -28.28 -5.80 -2.40
C VAL A 45 -29.08 -4.95 -1.41
N ALA A 46 -28.94 -3.62 -1.44
CA ALA A 46 -29.71 -2.70 -0.60
C ALA A 46 -31.21 -2.75 -0.91
N ASN A 47 -31.59 -2.83 -2.19
CA ASN A 47 -32.99 -2.98 -2.60
C ASN A 47 -33.58 -4.29 -2.07
N ALA A 48 -32.85 -5.40 -2.21
CA ALA A 48 -33.27 -6.70 -1.67
C ALA A 48 -33.42 -6.67 -0.14
N ALA A 49 -32.50 -6.00 0.56
CA ALA A 49 -32.59 -5.82 2.00
C ALA A 49 -33.79 -4.93 2.41
N HIS A 50 -34.12 -3.91 1.62
CA HIS A 50 -35.29 -3.07 1.86
C HIS A 50 -36.60 -3.85 1.67
N GLU A 51 -36.71 -4.65 0.60
CA GLU A 51 -37.85 -5.55 0.37
C GLU A 51 -37.97 -6.63 1.46
N LEU A 52 -36.85 -7.08 2.02
CA LEU A 52 -36.86 -7.99 3.15
C LEU A 52 -37.38 -7.29 4.42
N ARG A 53 -36.87 -6.10 4.74
CA ARG A 53 -37.29 -5.30 5.90
C ARG A 53 -38.77 -4.89 5.83
N SER A 54 -39.30 -4.59 4.64
CA SER A 54 -40.71 -4.17 4.48
C SER A 54 -41.72 -5.27 4.78
N ARG A 55 -41.28 -6.54 4.80
CA ARG A 55 -42.10 -7.70 5.16
C ARG A 55 -41.99 -8.09 6.64
N MET A 56 -41.15 -7.40 7.41
CA MET A 56 -40.97 -7.66 8.84
C MET A 56 -41.98 -6.88 9.66
N GLU A 57 -42.42 -7.47 10.77
CA GLU A 57 -43.39 -6.86 11.70
C GLU A 57 -42.79 -5.67 12.46
N ALA A 58 -41.46 -5.68 12.67
CA ALA A 58 -40.72 -4.62 13.32
C ALA A 58 -39.51 -4.19 12.46
N PRO A 59 -39.12 -2.89 12.51
CA PRO A 59 -37.89 -2.44 11.86
C PRO A 59 -36.71 -3.08 12.56
N VAL A 60 -35.79 -3.66 11.79
CA VAL A 60 -34.50 -4.18 12.28
C VAL A 60 -33.34 -3.37 11.69
N PRO A 61 -32.17 -3.33 12.32
CA PRO A 61 -31.02 -2.59 11.82
C PRO A 61 -30.47 -3.25 10.54
N LEU A 62 -29.80 -2.45 9.73
CA LEU A 62 -29.20 -2.83 8.47
C LEU A 62 -27.68 -2.62 8.53
N VAL A 63 -26.94 -3.72 8.51
CA VAL A 63 -25.48 -3.70 8.44
C VAL A 63 -25.03 -4.07 7.03
N VAL A 64 -24.11 -3.31 6.48
CA VAL A 64 -23.50 -3.58 5.17
C VAL A 64 -22.05 -3.97 5.37
N THR A 65 -21.59 -5.02 4.71
CA THR A 65 -20.16 -5.38 4.71
C THR A 65 -19.51 -4.96 3.39
N GLY A 66 -18.18 -4.89 3.37
CA GLY A 66 -17.43 -4.69 2.14
C GLY A 66 -15.95 -4.99 2.30
N HIS A 67 -15.28 -5.38 1.22
CA HIS A 67 -13.82 -5.53 1.20
C HIS A 67 -13.25 -4.85 -0.05
N LEU A 68 -12.89 -3.58 0.07
CA LEU A 68 -12.47 -2.71 -1.04
C LEU A 68 -11.67 -1.52 -0.52
N PHE A 69 -11.15 -0.69 -1.44
CA PHE A 69 -10.50 0.57 -1.10
C PHE A 69 -11.47 1.75 -1.29
N ALA A 70 -11.91 2.34 -0.18
CA ALA A 70 -12.77 3.53 -0.19
C ALA A 70 -11.95 4.82 -0.24
N ALA A 71 -12.51 5.85 -0.87
CA ALA A 71 -11.95 7.19 -0.95
C ALA A 71 -11.76 7.80 0.45
N GLY A 72 -10.62 8.46 0.63
CA GLY A 72 -10.19 8.94 1.95
C GLY A 72 -9.54 7.87 2.83
N GLY A 73 -9.60 6.58 2.47
CA GLY A 73 -8.83 5.52 3.12
C GLY A 73 -7.32 5.77 3.02
N LYS A 74 -6.61 5.52 4.12
CA LYS A 74 -5.16 5.68 4.28
C LYS A 74 -4.52 4.30 4.45
N THR A 75 -3.51 4.03 3.64
CA THR A 75 -2.53 2.95 3.87
C THR A 75 -1.31 3.52 4.60
N ALA A 76 -0.59 2.67 5.30
CA ALA A 76 0.72 2.99 5.85
C ALA A 76 1.80 2.29 5.04
N GLU A 77 2.92 2.96 4.76
CA GLU A 77 3.97 2.36 3.96
C GLU A 77 4.52 1.08 4.63
N GLY A 78 4.42 -0.04 3.92
CA GLY A 78 4.81 -1.36 4.43
C GLY A 78 3.86 -1.93 5.49
N ASP A 79 2.57 -1.57 5.46
CA ASP A 79 1.47 -2.22 6.19
C ASP A 79 1.03 -3.56 5.59
N GLY A 80 1.66 -4.00 4.49
CA GLY A 80 1.33 -5.26 3.85
C GLY A 80 -0.01 -5.28 3.11
N VAL A 81 -0.71 -4.14 2.99
CA VAL A 81 -1.88 -4.00 2.13
C VAL A 81 -1.40 -4.15 0.68
N ARG A 82 -1.95 -5.13 -0.03
CA ARG A 82 -1.69 -5.31 -1.47
C ARG A 82 -2.66 -4.44 -2.26
N ASP A 83 -2.20 -3.80 -3.31
CA ASP A 83 -3.10 -3.12 -4.25
C ASP A 83 -4.07 -4.14 -4.86
N LEU A 84 -5.36 -4.06 -4.48
CA LEU A 84 -6.39 -4.98 -5.00
C LEU A 84 -6.61 -4.84 -6.51
N TYR A 85 -6.27 -3.67 -7.06
CA TYR A 85 -6.45 -3.33 -8.46
C TYR A 85 -5.15 -2.71 -8.98
N VAL A 86 -4.16 -3.57 -9.27
CA VAL A 86 -2.88 -3.13 -9.83
C VAL A 86 -3.11 -2.47 -11.19
N GLY A 87 -2.61 -1.24 -11.35
CA GLY A 87 -2.57 -0.54 -12.64
C GLY A 87 -3.89 0.02 -13.13
N THR A 88 -4.96 -0.04 -12.33
CA THR A 88 -6.24 0.55 -12.71
C THR A 88 -7.04 0.83 -11.44
N ILE A 89 -7.62 2.03 -11.34
CA ILE A 89 -8.88 2.35 -10.64
C ILE A 89 -8.79 3.10 -9.31
N ALA A 90 -9.12 4.38 -9.47
CA ALA A 90 -10.00 5.26 -8.71
C ALA A 90 -10.57 4.76 -7.36
N ARG A 91 -10.43 5.66 -6.40
CA ARG A 91 -10.94 5.53 -5.04
C ARG A 91 -12.47 5.54 -5.06
N ILE A 92 -13.10 4.54 -4.44
CA ILE A 92 -14.56 4.42 -4.41
C ILE A 92 -15.12 5.35 -3.34
N GLY A 93 -15.94 6.33 -3.72
CA GLY A 93 -16.57 7.24 -2.78
C GLY A 93 -17.48 6.52 -1.77
N ALA A 94 -17.64 7.07 -0.57
CA ALA A 94 -18.51 6.46 0.46
C ALA A 94 -20.00 6.52 0.09
N ASP A 95 -20.36 7.30 -0.93
CA ASP A 95 -21.71 7.47 -1.48
C ASP A 95 -22.25 6.21 -2.18
N ILE A 96 -21.40 5.22 -2.48
CA ILE A 96 -21.86 3.93 -2.99
C ILE A 96 -22.61 3.10 -1.93
N PHE A 97 -22.39 3.40 -0.65
CA PHE A 97 -23.01 2.66 0.43
C PHE A 97 -24.44 3.18 0.65
N PRO A 98 -25.39 2.31 0.98
CA PRO A 98 -26.77 2.72 1.20
C PRO A 98 -26.87 3.75 2.33
N ALA A 99 -27.50 4.89 2.06
CA ALA A 99 -27.66 5.97 3.04
C ALA A 99 -28.49 5.57 4.29
N ASN A 100 -29.27 4.49 4.18
CA ASN A 100 -30.07 3.92 5.26
C ASN A 100 -29.41 2.72 5.96
N ALA A 101 -28.13 2.46 5.69
CA ALA A 101 -27.36 1.50 6.47
C ALA A 101 -27.06 2.08 7.85
N ASP A 102 -27.37 1.31 8.89
CA ASP A 102 -27.05 1.68 10.26
C ASP A 102 -25.55 1.60 10.50
N TYR A 103 -24.87 0.60 9.91
CA TYR A 103 -23.42 0.47 9.99
C TYR A 103 -22.84 -0.18 8.73
N VAL A 104 -21.66 0.28 8.30
CA VAL A 104 -20.90 -0.27 7.18
C VAL A 104 -19.54 -0.77 7.68
N ALA A 105 -19.40 -2.09 7.72
CA ALA A 105 -18.21 -2.80 8.17
C ALA A 105 -17.27 -3.10 6.99
N LEU A 106 -16.21 -2.32 6.86
CA LEU A 106 -15.22 -2.48 5.78
C LEU A 106 -13.99 -3.24 6.25
N GLY A 107 -13.47 -4.10 5.37
CA GLY A 107 -12.14 -4.69 5.44
C GLY A 107 -11.29 -4.28 4.23
N HIS A 108 -10.02 -4.69 4.24
CA HIS A 108 -8.95 -4.45 3.24
C HIS A 108 -7.79 -3.65 3.82
N LEU A 109 -8.10 -2.50 4.44
CA LEU A 109 -7.10 -1.68 5.10
C LEU A 109 -6.78 -2.24 6.48
N HIS A 110 -5.48 -2.34 6.80
CA HIS A 110 -5.02 -2.92 8.07
C HIS A 110 -4.93 -1.90 9.21
N VAL A 111 -4.92 -0.61 8.88
CA VAL A 111 -4.99 0.49 9.87
C VAL A 111 -6.46 0.82 10.15
N PRO A 112 -6.91 0.74 11.41
CA PRO A 112 -8.27 1.11 11.81
C PRO A 112 -8.54 2.58 11.50
N GLN A 113 -9.67 2.88 10.86
CA GLN A 113 -10.01 4.25 10.47
C GLN A 113 -11.49 4.41 10.07
N ARG A 114 -11.99 5.64 10.21
CA ARG A 114 -13.26 6.09 9.65
C ARG A 114 -13.12 6.37 8.16
N VAL A 115 -14.20 6.20 7.41
CA VAL A 115 -14.29 6.64 6.01
C VAL A 115 -15.01 7.97 5.93
N GLY A 116 -14.35 8.98 5.38
CA GLY A 116 -14.86 10.35 5.38
C GLY A 116 -15.06 10.88 6.81
N ALA A 117 -16.18 11.56 7.04
CA ALA A 117 -16.59 12.07 8.35
C ALA A 117 -17.61 11.16 9.07
N SER A 118 -17.83 9.94 8.58
CA SER A 118 -18.83 9.03 9.15
C SER A 118 -18.30 8.25 10.35
N ASP A 119 -19.10 8.20 11.41
CA ASP A 119 -18.86 7.33 12.57
C ASP A 119 -19.25 5.87 12.32
N THR A 120 -20.09 5.62 11.31
CA THR A 120 -20.70 4.31 11.04
C THR A 120 -20.15 3.61 9.81
N ILE A 121 -19.24 4.25 9.05
CA ILE A 121 -18.52 3.62 7.94
C ILE A 121 -17.05 3.50 8.34
N ARG A 122 -16.59 2.28 8.63
CA ARG A 122 -15.25 2.08 9.23
C ARG A 122 -14.52 0.87 8.68
N TYR A 123 -13.21 1.01 8.62
CA TYR A 123 -12.29 -0.12 8.62
C TYR A 123 -11.92 -0.45 10.06
N CYS A 124 -12.12 -1.70 10.47
CA CYS A 124 -11.66 -2.17 11.78
C CYS A 124 -10.14 -2.41 11.83
N GLY A 125 -9.47 -2.48 10.67
CA GLY A 125 -8.06 -2.82 10.59
C GLY A 125 -7.79 -4.31 10.79
N SER A 126 -6.52 -4.66 10.84
CA SER A 126 -6.07 -6.01 11.24
C SER A 126 -5.97 -6.10 12.77
N PRO A 127 -6.29 -7.26 13.38
CA PRO A 127 -6.19 -7.43 14.83
C PRO A 127 -4.74 -7.56 15.31
N ILE A 128 -3.80 -7.86 14.40
CA ILE A 128 -2.36 -7.93 14.64
C ILE A 128 -1.62 -7.15 13.53
N PRO A 129 -0.44 -6.58 13.79
CA PRO A 129 0.34 -5.91 12.74
C PRO A 129 0.69 -6.90 11.62
N MET A 130 0.38 -6.54 10.37
CA MET A 130 0.68 -7.36 9.19
C MET A 130 2.02 -6.96 8.55
N GLY A 131 2.50 -5.75 8.83
CA GLY A 131 3.83 -5.29 8.47
C GLY A 131 4.36 -4.19 9.39
N PHE A 132 5.64 -3.86 9.23
CA PHE A 132 6.32 -2.84 10.03
C PHE A 132 5.72 -1.43 9.87
N GLY A 133 4.95 -1.18 8.80
CA GLY A 133 4.22 0.08 8.61
C GLY A 133 3.18 0.33 9.68
N GLU A 134 2.72 -0.75 10.31
CA GLU A 134 1.70 -0.74 11.34
C GLU A 134 2.29 -0.69 12.76
N ALA A 135 3.62 -0.69 12.92
CA ALA A 135 4.30 -0.82 14.20
C ALA A 135 3.92 0.26 15.24
N ARG A 136 3.46 1.43 14.78
CA ARG A 136 3.05 2.56 15.62
C ARG A 136 1.54 2.62 15.90
N TYR A 137 0.75 1.75 15.27
CA TYR A 137 -0.70 1.80 15.36
C TYR A 137 -1.20 0.82 16.40
N GLU A 138 -2.06 1.30 17.29
CA GLU A 138 -2.82 0.43 18.17
C GLU A 138 -3.80 -0.41 17.36
N LYS A 139 -3.89 -1.69 17.72
CA LYS A 139 -4.82 -2.62 17.11
C LYS A 139 -6.11 -2.59 17.89
N GLU A 140 -7.24 -2.63 17.18
CA GLU A 140 -8.56 -2.55 17.79
C GLU A 140 -9.53 -3.53 17.15
N VAL A 141 -10.57 -3.87 17.90
CA VAL A 141 -11.82 -4.40 17.36
C VAL A 141 -12.92 -3.36 17.57
N VAL A 142 -13.87 -3.29 16.65
CA VAL A 142 -15.00 -2.37 16.78
C VAL A 142 -16.20 -3.14 17.33
N LEU A 143 -16.63 -2.79 18.54
CA LEU A 143 -17.89 -3.23 19.12
C LEU A 143 -18.98 -2.26 18.67
N VAL A 144 -20.03 -2.80 18.05
CA VAL A 144 -21.14 -2.02 17.54
C VAL A 144 -22.42 -2.54 18.15
N ASP A 145 -23.05 -1.71 18.98
CA ASP A 145 -24.36 -2.01 19.54
C ASP A 145 -25.43 -1.38 18.64
N VAL A 146 -26.19 -2.26 17.98
CA VAL A 146 -27.35 -1.92 17.15
C VAL A 146 -28.61 -2.42 17.85
N SER A 147 -29.64 -1.58 17.91
CA SER A 147 -30.94 -1.96 18.47
C SER A 147 -32.07 -1.21 17.78
N ASN A 148 -33.28 -1.77 17.84
CA ASN A 148 -34.48 -1.15 17.27
C ASN A 148 -34.93 0.11 18.02
N ASP A 149 -34.52 0.24 19.28
CA ASP A 149 -34.89 1.35 20.16
C ASP A 149 -33.92 2.54 20.07
N SER A 150 -32.77 2.37 19.40
CA SER A 150 -31.78 3.43 19.21
C SER A 150 -31.84 4.02 17.81
N LEU A 151 -31.86 5.35 17.72
CA LEU A 151 -31.78 6.07 16.46
C LEU A 151 -30.41 5.97 15.78
N PHE A 152 -29.36 5.65 16.55
CA PHE A 152 -27.99 5.55 16.07
C PHE A 152 -27.26 4.36 16.72
N PRO A 153 -26.42 3.62 15.98
CA PRO A 153 -25.58 2.59 16.59
C PRO A 153 -24.57 3.22 17.57
N MET A 154 -24.32 2.54 18.68
CA MET A 154 -23.20 2.89 19.55
C MET A 154 -21.95 2.16 19.06
N VAL A 155 -20.93 2.93 18.69
CA VAL A 155 -19.68 2.39 18.13
C VAL A 155 -18.56 2.62 19.14
N GLN A 156 -17.99 1.54 19.67
CA GLN A 156 -16.87 1.55 20.60
C GLN A 156 -15.68 0.80 20.01
N THR A 157 -14.47 1.31 20.21
CA THR A 157 -13.24 0.59 19.88
C THR A 157 -12.67 -0.06 21.14
N LEU A 158 -12.27 -1.33 21.02
CA LEU A 158 -11.65 -2.10 22.09
C LEU A 158 -10.21 -2.43 21.67
N PRO A 159 -9.19 -2.03 22.44
CA PRO A 159 -7.81 -2.31 22.09
C PRO A 159 -7.52 -3.81 22.15
N VAL A 160 -6.77 -4.30 21.15
CA VAL A 160 -6.26 -5.67 21.11
C VAL A 160 -4.91 -5.70 21.81
N PRO A 161 -4.70 -6.59 22.81
CA PRO A 161 -3.39 -6.72 23.47
C PRO A 161 -2.26 -7.03 22.48
N CYS A 162 -1.11 -6.39 22.67
CA CYS A 162 0.07 -6.61 21.84
C CYS A 162 0.89 -7.77 22.39
N PHE A 163 0.97 -8.88 21.64
CA PHE A 163 1.72 -10.07 22.03
C PHE A 163 3.11 -10.17 21.40
N GLN A 164 3.36 -9.44 20.31
CA GLN A 164 4.64 -9.36 19.62
C GLN A 164 4.86 -7.92 19.16
N GLN A 165 5.90 -7.27 19.67
CA GLN A 165 6.19 -5.88 19.30
C GLN A 165 6.92 -5.83 17.96
N LEU A 166 6.53 -4.86 17.14
CA LEU A 166 7.28 -4.43 15.96
C LEU A 166 7.93 -3.08 16.23
N ARG A 167 9.15 -2.88 15.71
CA ARG A 167 9.85 -1.59 15.71
C ARG A 167 10.49 -1.31 14.36
N ARG A 168 10.46 -0.04 13.97
CA ARG A 168 11.24 0.49 12.86
C ARG A 168 12.33 1.37 13.42
N ILE A 169 13.57 1.16 12.97
CA ILE A 169 14.72 1.95 13.37
C ILE A 169 15.40 2.42 12.09
N SER A 170 15.52 3.74 11.94
CA SER A 170 16.14 4.36 10.77
C SER A 170 17.28 5.26 11.20
N GLY A 171 18.41 5.25 10.49
CA GLY A 171 19.53 6.15 10.80
C GLY A 171 20.90 5.65 10.36
N THR A 172 21.93 6.28 10.93
CA THR A 172 23.32 5.83 10.82
C THR A 172 23.55 4.59 11.68
N ILE A 173 24.74 3.99 11.60
CA ILE A 173 25.06 2.81 12.40
C ILE A 173 24.94 3.13 13.89
N GLY A 174 25.49 4.26 14.35
CA GLY A 174 25.43 4.66 15.75
C GLY A 174 24.00 4.87 16.26
N ASP A 175 23.12 5.44 15.42
CA ASP A 175 21.70 5.61 15.78
C ASP A 175 21.00 4.25 15.95
N ILE A 176 21.27 3.32 15.04
CA ILE A 176 20.70 1.98 15.05
C ILE A 176 21.22 1.18 16.26
N GLU A 177 22.52 1.21 16.52
CA GLU A 177 23.13 0.53 17.67
C GLU A 177 22.58 1.06 18.98
N ALA A 178 22.45 2.39 19.13
CA ALA A 178 21.86 3.00 20.31
C ALA A 178 20.41 2.54 20.53
N ALA A 179 19.60 2.52 19.46
CA ALA A 179 18.22 2.08 19.54
C ALA A 179 18.09 0.58 19.85
N LEU A 180 18.90 -0.28 19.23
CA LEU A 180 18.92 -1.72 19.50
C LEU A 180 19.34 -2.02 20.94
N ASN A 181 20.38 -1.37 21.45
CA ASN A 181 20.78 -1.53 22.85
C ASN A 181 19.66 -1.16 23.82
N GLY A 182 18.90 -0.10 23.50
CA GLY A 182 17.70 0.28 24.26
C GLY A 182 16.63 -0.80 24.26
N LEU A 183 16.39 -1.46 23.12
CA LEU A 183 15.42 -2.55 23.00
C LEU A 183 15.88 -3.83 23.72
N VAL A 184 17.16 -4.19 23.59
CA VAL A 184 17.76 -5.37 24.25
C VAL A 184 17.63 -5.23 25.77
N ALA A 185 17.80 -4.03 26.31
CA ALA A 185 17.65 -3.77 27.74
C ALA A 185 16.23 -4.01 28.28
N LEU A 186 15.20 -3.99 27.42
CA LEU A 186 13.82 -4.28 27.82
C LEU A 186 13.60 -5.77 28.09
N GLN A 187 14.44 -6.65 27.52
CA GLN A 187 14.31 -8.12 27.60
C GLN A 187 12.96 -8.67 27.08
N GLU A 188 12.26 -7.89 26.24
CA GLU A 188 11.00 -8.27 25.61
C GLU A 188 11.21 -8.79 24.18
N SER A 189 10.29 -9.61 23.68
CA SER A 189 10.30 -10.04 22.29
C SER A 189 9.97 -8.86 21.37
N VAL A 190 10.94 -8.44 20.55
CA VAL A 190 10.77 -7.33 19.61
C VAL A 190 11.32 -7.70 18.25
N TRP A 191 10.49 -7.61 17.23
CA TRP A 191 10.91 -7.73 15.85
C TRP A 191 11.23 -6.36 15.28
N VAL A 192 12.33 -6.26 14.54
CA VAL A 192 12.88 -4.98 14.08
C VAL A 192 13.06 -4.96 12.56
N GLU A 193 12.60 -3.87 11.95
CA GLU A 193 13.02 -3.44 10.61
C GLU A 193 14.02 -2.30 10.76
N VAL A 194 15.18 -2.47 10.15
CA VAL A 194 16.26 -1.48 10.14
C VAL A 194 16.35 -0.84 8.76
N GLU A 195 16.42 0.48 8.75
CA GLU A 195 16.62 1.31 7.57
C GLU A 195 17.90 2.12 7.72
N TYR A 196 18.95 1.62 7.10
CA TYR A 196 20.30 2.17 7.22
C TYR A 196 20.59 3.20 6.14
N SER A 197 21.10 4.37 6.56
CA SER A 197 21.42 5.50 5.68
C SER A 197 22.93 5.81 5.60
N GLY A 198 23.80 4.88 6.03
CA GLY A 198 25.25 5.05 5.94
C GLY A 198 25.90 4.33 4.74
N THR A 199 27.20 4.12 4.81
CA THR A 199 28.03 3.62 3.69
C THR A 199 28.70 2.27 3.95
N LEU A 200 28.43 1.65 5.11
CA LEU A 200 28.94 0.30 5.41
C LEU A 200 28.49 -0.70 4.35
N SER A 201 29.34 -1.68 4.07
CA SER A 201 28.97 -2.82 3.24
C SER A 201 27.86 -3.63 3.92
N ALA A 202 27.03 -4.30 3.12
CA ALA A 202 25.94 -5.12 3.64
C ALA A 202 26.43 -6.22 4.60
N SER A 203 27.59 -6.81 4.34
CA SER A 203 28.19 -7.84 5.21
C SER A 203 28.67 -7.27 6.54
N ALA A 204 29.37 -6.13 6.54
CA ALA A 204 29.85 -5.49 7.75
C ALA A 204 28.69 -5.02 8.64
N LEU A 205 27.68 -4.39 8.01
CA LEU A 205 26.46 -3.97 8.71
C LEU A 205 25.75 -5.16 9.35
N ARG A 206 25.55 -6.25 8.60
CA ARG A 206 24.88 -7.45 9.12
C ARG A 206 25.64 -8.06 10.30
N GLN A 207 26.96 -8.22 10.17
CA GLN A 207 27.81 -8.76 11.22
C GLN A 207 27.75 -7.94 12.51
N GLN A 208 27.80 -6.61 12.41
CA GLN A 208 27.71 -5.71 13.58
C GLN A 208 26.35 -5.81 14.28
N LEU A 209 25.26 -5.75 13.50
CA LEU A 209 23.91 -5.78 14.07
C LEU A 209 23.56 -7.15 14.67
N ASP A 210 23.96 -8.25 14.02
CA ASP A 210 23.71 -9.61 14.52
C ASP A 210 24.43 -9.85 15.86
N ALA A 211 25.66 -9.34 16.04
CA ALA A 211 26.40 -9.44 17.29
C ALA A 211 25.73 -8.70 18.46
N LEU A 212 24.99 -7.61 18.18
CA LEU A 212 24.29 -6.83 19.21
C LEU A 212 23.02 -7.53 19.72
N VAL A 213 22.37 -8.30 18.86
CA VAL A 213 21.11 -9.00 19.20
C VAL A 213 21.33 -10.47 19.53
N GLU A 214 22.56 -10.96 19.45
CA GLU A 214 22.92 -12.34 19.75
C GLU A 214 22.54 -12.72 21.18
N ASN A 215 21.83 -13.84 21.34
CA ASN A 215 21.30 -14.31 22.64
C ASN A 215 20.33 -13.34 23.34
N THR A 216 19.65 -12.48 22.58
CA THR A 216 18.60 -11.57 23.10
C THR A 216 17.21 -11.97 22.58
N SER A 217 16.17 -11.31 23.10
CA SER A 217 14.79 -11.45 22.61
C SER A 217 14.48 -10.53 21.42
N VAL A 218 15.46 -9.76 20.94
CA VAL A 218 15.30 -8.84 19.80
C VAL A 218 15.71 -9.56 18.51
N GLU A 219 14.89 -9.48 17.48
CA GLU A 219 15.14 -10.13 16.19
C GLU A 219 15.06 -9.12 15.03
N ILE A 220 16.12 -9.04 14.24
CA ILE A 220 16.16 -8.19 13.05
C ILE A 220 15.63 -9.00 11.86
N LEU A 221 14.37 -8.76 11.50
CA LEU A 221 13.70 -9.49 10.41
C LEU A 221 13.96 -8.85 9.05
N ARG A 222 14.20 -7.54 9.01
CA ARG A 222 14.40 -6.81 7.75
C ARG A 222 15.46 -5.73 7.88
N LEU A 223 16.35 -5.69 6.91
CA LEU A 223 17.42 -4.70 6.80
C LEU A 223 17.36 -4.08 5.41
N ARG A 224 17.16 -2.76 5.34
CA ARG A 224 17.19 -1.98 4.10
C ARG A 224 18.34 -1.00 4.15
N ASN A 225 19.02 -0.80 3.02
CA ASN A 225 19.98 0.29 2.86
C ASN A 225 19.42 1.28 1.85
N THR A 226 18.93 2.41 2.33
CA THR A 226 18.28 3.41 1.48
C THR A 226 19.25 4.14 0.58
N LYS A 227 20.49 4.42 1.02
CA LYS A 227 21.47 5.09 0.16
C LYS A 227 21.89 4.23 -1.03
N LEU A 228 22.15 2.95 -0.81
CA LEU A 228 22.48 2.03 -1.91
C LEU A 228 21.28 1.86 -2.86
N MET A 229 20.06 1.82 -2.32
CA MET A 229 18.86 1.68 -3.14
C MET A 229 18.57 2.96 -3.95
N ASP A 230 18.67 4.13 -3.33
CA ASP A 230 18.57 5.42 -4.00
C ASP A 230 19.69 5.62 -5.02
N GLN A 231 20.92 5.18 -4.74
CA GLN A 231 22.01 5.22 -5.73
C GLN A 231 21.74 4.31 -6.93
N VAL A 232 21.17 3.11 -6.73
CA VAL A 232 20.80 2.21 -7.83
C VAL A 232 19.56 2.72 -8.59
N LEU A 233 18.58 3.29 -7.88
CA LEU A 233 17.37 3.89 -8.44
C LEU A 233 17.64 5.24 -9.12
N HIS A 234 18.65 6.00 -8.69
CA HIS A 234 19.07 7.25 -9.33
C HIS A 234 20.19 7.08 -10.36
N GLN A 235 20.98 5.99 -10.30
CA GLN A 235 21.66 5.48 -11.50
C GLN A 235 20.62 5.11 -12.56
N SER A 236 19.41 4.79 -12.10
CA SER A 236 18.23 4.59 -12.94
C SER A 236 17.48 5.88 -13.25
N GLY A 237 18.17 6.85 -13.87
CA GLY A 237 17.53 7.84 -14.75
C GLY A 237 16.89 7.22 -16.00
N TRP A 238 16.42 5.96 -15.93
CA TRP A 238 15.80 5.20 -17.01
C TRP A 238 14.31 5.58 -17.13
N GLN A 239 14.04 6.86 -17.42
CA GLN A 239 12.73 7.31 -17.90
C GLN A 239 12.67 7.39 -19.42
N GLN A 240 13.76 7.09 -20.10
CA GLN A 240 13.87 7.05 -21.55
C GLN A 240 14.21 5.62 -21.96
N THR A 241 13.44 5.07 -22.89
CA THR A 241 13.76 3.82 -23.58
C THR A 241 14.90 4.10 -24.58
N LEU A 242 15.57 3.06 -25.10
CA LEU A 242 16.57 3.26 -26.16
C LEU A 242 15.96 3.94 -27.39
N ASP A 243 14.67 3.75 -27.63
CA ASP A 243 13.93 4.38 -28.72
C ASP A 243 13.78 5.91 -28.54
N ASP A 244 13.97 6.43 -27.32
CA ASP A 244 13.89 7.85 -26.98
C ASP A 244 15.26 8.56 -27.01
N LEU A 245 16.33 7.84 -27.35
CA LEU A 245 17.71 8.33 -27.32
C LEU A 245 18.32 8.30 -28.73
N ASP A 246 18.99 9.39 -29.10
CA ASP A 246 19.85 9.39 -30.28
C ASP A 246 21.22 8.73 -29.98
N GLU A 247 21.94 8.37 -31.03
CA GLU A 247 23.22 7.67 -30.96
C GLU A 247 24.27 8.49 -30.17
N HIS A 248 24.20 9.82 -30.27
CA HIS A 248 25.11 10.74 -29.56
C HIS A 248 24.83 10.79 -28.05
N GLU A 249 23.56 10.72 -27.65
CA GLU A 249 23.11 10.68 -26.27
C GLU A 249 23.47 9.33 -25.62
N VAL A 250 23.35 8.22 -26.36
CA VAL A 250 23.83 6.90 -25.93
C VAL A 250 25.35 6.92 -25.72
N PHE A 251 26.11 7.50 -26.64
CA PHE A 251 27.57 7.61 -26.53
C PHE A 251 28.00 8.47 -25.35
N ARG A 252 27.39 9.66 -25.16
CA ARG A 252 27.68 10.54 -24.01
C ARG A 252 27.39 9.87 -22.67
N ARG A 253 26.28 9.13 -22.57
CA ARG A 253 25.95 8.36 -21.35
C ARG A 253 26.96 7.25 -21.09
N ARG A 254 27.43 6.57 -22.14
CA ARG A 254 28.47 5.53 -22.00
C ARG A 254 29.79 6.11 -21.52
N LEU A 255 30.15 7.29 -22.02
CA LEU A 255 31.38 7.99 -21.65
C LEU A 255 31.35 8.43 -20.19
N ALA A 256 30.21 8.93 -19.70
CA ALA A 256 29.99 9.33 -18.30
C ALA A 256 30.05 8.15 -17.30
N MET A 257 29.84 6.91 -17.77
CA MET A 257 29.95 5.69 -16.94
C MET A 257 31.36 5.09 -16.95
N THR A 258 32.30 5.68 -17.68
CA THR A 258 33.67 5.19 -17.84
C THR A 258 34.65 6.14 -17.15
N ASP A 259 35.76 5.61 -16.63
CA ASP A 259 36.80 6.37 -15.90
C ASP A 259 37.73 7.13 -16.88
N VAL A 260 37.13 7.98 -17.74
CA VAL A 260 37.84 8.80 -18.73
C VAL A 260 37.89 10.24 -18.23
N GLN A 261 39.03 10.91 -18.39
CA GLN A 261 39.18 12.30 -17.93
C GLN A 261 38.24 13.23 -18.70
N GLU A 262 37.57 14.14 -17.99
CA GLU A 262 36.60 15.09 -18.57
C GLU A 262 37.19 15.88 -19.75
N THR A 263 38.51 16.15 -19.72
CA THR A 263 39.23 16.84 -20.79
C THR A 263 39.29 16.07 -22.11
N GLU A 264 39.14 14.75 -22.07
CA GLU A 264 39.16 13.87 -23.25
C GLU A 264 37.75 13.65 -23.83
N HIS A 265 36.70 14.08 -23.12
CA HIS A 265 35.31 13.80 -23.53
C HIS A 265 34.92 14.53 -24.81
N GLU A 266 35.34 15.78 -24.97
CA GLU A 266 35.07 16.56 -26.20
C GLU A 266 35.77 15.98 -27.43
N ASP A 267 36.99 15.46 -27.26
CA ASP A 267 37.75 14.90 -28.37
C ASP A 267 37.21 13.53 -28.80
N LEU A 268 36.79 12.71 -27.83
CA LEU A 268 36.13 11.42 -28.09
C LEU A 268 34.75 11.61 -28.74
N ALA A 269 33.99 12.64 -28.37
CA ALA A 269 32.74 12.99 -29.02
C ALA A 269 32.95 13.37 -30.49
N LYS A 270 33.95 14.20 -30.81
CA LYS A 270 34.27 14.58 -32.20
C LYS A 270 34.71 13.39 -33.05
N LEU A 271 35.48 12.46 -32.47
CA LEU A 271 35.88 11.22 -33.16
C LEU A 271 34.68 10.32 -33.43
N TYR A 272 33.75 10.22 -32.48
CA TYR A 272 32.51 9.46 -32.64
C TYR A 272 31.62 10.06 -33.75
N ASP A 273 31.51 11.38 -33.81
CA ASP A 273 30.77 12.09 -34.88
C ASP A 273 31.36 11.79 -36.27
N GLN A 274 32.68 11.73 -36.40
CA GLN A 274 33.35 11.38 -37.66
C GLN A 274 33.05 9.94 -38.09
N VAL A 275 32.99 8.99 -37.14
CA VAL A 275 32.65 7.59 -37.42
C VAL A 275 31.20 7.47 -37.86
N LEU A 276 30.26 8.09 -37.14
CA LEU A 276 28.83 8.10 -37.53
C LEU A 276 28.63 8.72 -38.92
N PHE A 277 29.31 9.83 -39.20
CA PHE A 277 29.27 10.47 -40.51
C PHE A 277 29.78 9.52 -41.61
N SER A 278 30.89 8.83 -41.39
CA SER A 278 31.44 7.88 -42.38
C SER A 278 30.51 6.68 -42.65
N LEU A 279 29.85 6.16 -41.62
CA LEU A 279 28.91 5.04 -41.74
C LEU A 279 27.64 5.45 -42.50
N HIS A 280 27.13 6.66 -42.24
CA HIS A 280 25.94 7.17 -42.94
C HIS A 280 26.24 7.53 -44.41
N GLU A 281 27.46 7.95 -44.76
CA GLU A 281 27.86 8.11 -46.15
C GLU A 281 27.99 6.77 -46.89
N GLU A 282 28.48 5.71 -46.23
CA GLU A 282 28.59 4.37 -46.84
C GLU A 282 27.22 3.69 -47.08
N ASP A 283 26.23 3.93 -46.22
CA ASP A 283 24.85 3.42 -46.39
C ASP A 283 24.03 4.19 -47.45
N SER A 284 24.54 5.31 -47.96
CA SER A 284 23.87 6.18 -48.94
C SER A 284 24.25 5.91 -50.41
N VAL A 285 25.03 4.85 -50.67
CA VAL A 285 25.54 4.45 -52.01
C VAL A 285 24.93 3.14 -52.50
#